data_AF-A0A6V6YSM2-F1
#
_entry.id   AF-A0A6V6YSM2-F1
#
_cell.length_a   1.000
_cell.length_b   1.000
_cell.length_c   1.000
_cell.angle_alpha   90.00
_cell.angle_beta   90.00
_cell.angle_gamma   90.00
#
_symmetry.space_group_name_H-M   'P 1'
#
loop_
_entity.id
_entity.type
_entity.pdbx_description
1 polymer ?
#
loop_
_entity_poly.entity_id
_entity_poly.type
_entity_poly.pdbx_seq_one_letter_code
_entity_poly.pdbx_strand_id
1 'polypeptide(L)'
;MEIEFFSELNDDNQVPVILNVLDINESFTIGELFSKIHEMTEIPVFRELKWGGNVEKISCSYYYKSGNEFGEFTIIENLNQKINSFPKNGFNNELSLFIDGGIGLVN
;
A
#
# COMPACT_ATOMS: atom_id res chain seq x y z
N MET A 1 -4.08 0.71 -14.94
CA MET A 1 -5.03 -0.15 -14.22
C MET A 1 -5.66 0.66 -13.11
N GLU A 2 -6.93 0.45 -12.83
CA GLU A 2 -7.60 1.07 -11.69
C GLU A 2 -7.35 0.25 -10.42
N ILE A 3 -7.08 0.93 -9.32
CA ILE A 3 -6.92 0.34 -7.98
C ILE A 3 -7.65 1.19 -6.95
N GLU A 4 -8.14 0.53 -5.91
CA GLU A 4 -8.61 1.17 -4.69
C GLU A 4 -7.41 1.36 -3.76
N PHE A 5 -7.15 2.59 -3.30
CA PHE A 5 -5.95 2.92 -2.54
C PHE A 5 -6.25 3.65 -1.24
N PHE A 6 -5.57 3.22 -0.18
CA PHE A 6 -5.57 3.83 1.15
C PHE A 6 -4.15 4.30 1.50
N SER A 7 -4.01 5.54 1.96
CA SER A 7 -2.71 6.13 2.36
C SER A 7 -2.48 6.15 3.87
N GLU A 8 -3.55 6.01 4.66
CA GLU A 8 -3.54 5.98 6.12
C GLU A 8 -4.75 5.13 6.60
N LEU A 9 -4.68 4.52 7.78
CA LEU A 9 -5.85 3.90 8.43
C LEU A 9 -6.16 4.73 9.67
N ASN A 10 -7.00 5.77 9.52
CA ASN A 10 -7.53 6.50 10.67
C ASN A 10 -8.94 5.99 10.98
N ASP A 11 -9.26 5.82 12.26
CA ASP A 11 -10.48 5.18 12.76
C ASP A 11 -11.80 5.89 12.33
N ASP A 12 -11.74 7.12 11.82
CA ASP A 12 -12.91 7.99 11.61
C ASP A 12 -13.34 8.18 10.12
N ASN A 13 -13.31 7.12 9.31
CA ASN A 13 -13.74 7.09 7.89
C ASN A 13 -12.72 7.63 6.87
N GLN A 14 -11.69 6.85 6.55
CA GLN A 14 -10.97 7.11 5.29
C GLN A 14 -11.77 6.62 4.09
N VAL A 15 -12.02 7.54 3.16
CA VAL A 15 -12.55 7.25 1.84
C VAL A 15 -11.37 6.81 0.98
N PRO A 16 -11.37 5.58 0.43
CA PRO A 16 -10.32 5.19 -0.50
C PRO A 16 -10.31 6.10 -1.73
N VAL A 17 -9.14 6.26 -2.32
CA VAL A 17 -8.99 6.95 -3.60
C VAL A 17 -8.85 5.90 -4.68
N ILE A 18 -9.60 6.05 -5.78
CA ILE A 18 -9.36 5.24 -6.98
C ILE A 18 -8.20 5.84 -7.75
N LEU A 19 -7.11 5.09 -7.88
CA LEU A 19 -5.94 5.50 -8.66
C LEU A 19 -5.96 4.80 -10.02
N ASN A 20 -5.73 5.55 -11.10
CA ASN A 20 -5.47 4.99 -12.41
C ASN A 20 -3.97 4.96 -12.68
N VAL A 21 -3.33 3.81 -12.43
CA VAL A 21 -1.88 3.63 -12.59
C VAL A 21 -1.55 3.28 -14.04
N LEU A 22 -0.83 4.18 -14.72
CA LEU A 22 -0.47 4.02 -16.13
C LEU A 22 0.70 3.03 -16.31
N ASP A 23 0.81 2.45 -17.51
CA ASP A 23 1.92 1.58 -17.94
C ASP A 23 2.22 0.36 -17.04
N ILE A 24 1.20 -0.10 -16.31
CA ILE A 24 1.23 -1.26 -15.43
C ILE A 24 0.10 -2.20 -15.87
N ASN A 25 0.33 -3.51 -15.81
CA ASN A 25 -0.69 -4.52 -16.05
C ASN A 25 -0.59 -5.70 -15.09
N GLU A 26 -1.60 -6.55 -15.07
CA GLU A 26 -1.77 -7.69 -14.15
C GLU A 26 -0.62 -8.73 -14.18
N SER A 27 0.22 -8.74 -15.22
CA SER A 27 1.39 -9.63 -15.30
C SER A 27 2.65 -9.06 -14.64
N PHE A 28 2.62 -7.83 -14.14
CA PHE A 28 3.76 -7.21 -13.46
C PHE A 28 3.80 -7.68 -12.01
N THR A 29 4.90 -7.38 -11.32
CA THR A 29 5.03 -7.62 -9.89
C THR A 29 4.34 -6.53 -9.08
N ILE A 30 3.92 -6.88 -7.87
CA ILE A 30 3.29 -5.93 -6.95
C ILE A 30 4.27 -4.84 -6.50
N GLY A 31 5.56 -5.14 -6.43
CA GLY A 31 6.61 -4.15 -6.16
C GLY A 31 6.75 -3.08 -7.25
N GLU A 32 6.59 -3.45 -8.53
CA GLU A 32 6.56 -2.48 -9.64
C GLU A 32 5.33 -1.56 -9.53
N LEU A 33 4.17 -2.10 -9.14
CA LEU A 33 2.98 -1.31 -8.87
C LEU A 33 3.21 -0.31 -7.72
N PHE A 34 3.74 -0.75 -6.59
CA PHE A 34 4.03 0.16 -5.47
C PHE A 34 5.06 1.23 -5.83
N SER A 35 6.07 0.89 -6.63
CA SER A 35 7.04 1.87 -7.12
C SER A 35 6.34 2.99 -7.92
N LYS A 36 5.37 2.63 -8.78
CA LYS A 36 4.53 3.61 -9.48
C LYS A 36 3.61 4.40 -8.57
N ILE A 37 3.01 3.77 -7.57
CA ILE A 37 2.17 4.47 -6.59
C ILE A 37 3.01 5.51 -5.83
N HIS A 38 4.22 5.16 -5.39
CA HIS A 38 5.13 6.11 -4.73
C HIS A 38 5.52 7.28 -5.65
N GLU A 39 5.85 7.01 -6.92
CA GLU A 39 6.12 8.05 -7.92
C GLU A 39 4.93 8.99 -8.13
N MET A 40 3.71 8.44 -8.19
CA MET A 40 2.48 9.21 -8.48
C MET A 40 1.93 9.99 -7.28
N THR A 41 2.06 9.43 -6.07
CA THR A 41 1.48 10.00 -4.84
C THR A 41 2.47 10.85 -4.05
N GLU A 42 3.75 10.83 -4.44
CA GLU A 42 4.87 11.42 -3.70
C GLU A 42 5.02 10.89 -2.26
N ILE A 43 4.36 9.76 -1.92
CA ILE A 43 4.56 9.06 -0.65
C ILE A 43 5.98 8.50 -0.67
N PRO A 44 6.84 8.81 0.33
CA PRO A 44 8.19 8.32 0.34
C PRO A 44 8.23 6.80 0.60
N VAL A 45 9.18 6.10 -0.03
CA VAL A 45 9.34 4.62 0.12
C VAL A 45 9.90 4.20 1.49
N PHE A 46 10.48 5.16 2.21
CA PHE A 46 10.96 5.02 3.57
C PHE A 46 10.77 6.33 4.32
N ARG A 47 10.69 6.23 5.64
CA ARG A 47 10.77 7.37 6.56
C ARG A 47 12.10 7.37 7.29
N GLU A 48 12.58 8.55 7.65
CA GLU A 48 13.77 8.70 8.49
C GLU A 48 13.37 8.90 9.95
N LEU A 49 13.92 8.08 10.85
CA LEU A 49 13.78 8.22 12.29
C LEU A 49 15.10 8.74 12.88
N LYS A 50 15.04 9.85 13.61
CA LYS A 50 16.20 10.39 14.31
C LYS A 50 16.12 10.03 15.79
N TRP A 51 17.09 9.25 16.28
CA TRP A 51 17.16 8.86 17.68
C TRP A 51 18.61 8.84 18.17
N GLY A 52 18.89 9.50 19.30
CA GLY A 52 20.23 9.50 19.90
C GLY A 52 21.36 10.04 19.00
N GLY A 53 21.04 10.92 18.03
CA GLY A 53 22.01 11.45 17.06
C GLY A 53 22.19 10.59 15.80
N ASN A 54 21.58 9.40 15.74
CA ASN A 54 21.57 8.54 14.55
C ASN A 54 20.33 8.79 13.70
N VAL A 55 20.46 8.53 12.40
CA VAL A 55 19.34 8.51 11.44
C VAL A 55 19.14 7.07 10.96
N GLU A 56 17.99 6.50 11.27
CA GLU A 56 17.56 5.19 10.77
C GLU A 56 16.50 5.36 9.67
N LYS A 57 16.47 4.42 8.72
CA LYS A 57 15.46 4.39 7.65
C LYS A 57 14.53 3.21 7.87
N ILE A 58 13.23 3.48 7.94
CA ILE A 58 12.20 2.48 8.10
C ILE A 58 11.40 2.44 6.81
N SER A 59 11.39 1.30 6.13
CA SER A 59 10.59 1.09 4.92
C SER A 59 9.10 1.10 5.24
N CYS A 60 8.29 1.56 4.28
CA CYS A 60 6.84 1.38 4.36
C CYS A 60 6.47 -0.11 4.42
N SER A 61 5.34 -0.40 5.07
CA SER A 61 4.70 -1.71 5.00
C SER A 61 3.55 -1.67 3.99
N TYR A 62 3.38 -2.76 3.25
CA TYR A 62 2.46 -2.85 2.13
C TYR A 62 1.39 -3.88 2.42
N TYR A 63 0.14 -3.58 2.10
CA TYR A 63 -1.00 -4.44 2.38
C TYR A 63 -1.93 -4.53 1.18
N TYR A 64 -2.65 -5.65 1.09
CA TYR A 64 -3.77 -5.83 0.18
C TYR A 64 -5.02 -6.22 0.96
N LYS A 65 -6.20 -5.85 0.46
CA LYS A 65 -7.46 -6.25 1.06
C LYS A 65 -7.76 -7.71 0.71
N SER A 66 -7.68 -8.61 1.70
CA SER A 66 -7.84 -10.06 1.54
C SER A 66 -9.28 -10.54 1.60
N GLY A 67 -10.19 -9.73 2.15
CA GLY A 67 -11.62 -10.02 2.18
C GLY A 67 -12.48 -8.79 1.85
N ASN A 68 -13.78 -8.87 2.11
CA ASN A 68 -14.73 -7.85 1.70
C ASN A 68 -15.05 -6.85 2.82
N GLU A 69 -14.78 -7.19 4.07
CA GLU A 69 -15.07 -6.34 5.22
C GLU A 69 -14.03 -5.22 5.37
N PHE A 70 -14.44 -4.14 6.03
CA PHE A 70 -13.55 -3.02 6.34
C PHE A 70 -12.53 -3.47 7.39
N GLY A 71 -11.23 -3.39 7.07
CA GLY A 71 -10.14 -3.81 7.95
C GLY A 71 -9.54 -5.18 7.63
N GLU A 72 -10.08 -5.93 6.68
CA GLU A 72 -9.49 -7.21 6.23
C GLU A 72 -8.28 -7.00 5.30
N PHE A 73 -7.21 -6.41 5.84
CA PHE A 73 -5.94 -6.21 5.16
C PHE A 73 -4.90 -7.22 5.59
N THR A 74 -4.19 -7.78 4.61
CA THR A 74 -3.08 -8.71 4.82
C THR A 74 -1.78 -8.08 4.31
N ILE A 75 -0.70 -8.25 5.06
CA ILE A 75 0.63 -7.75 4.69
C ILE A 75 1.17 -8.47 3.45
N ILE A 76 1.87 -7.73 2.58
CA ILE A 76 2.54 -8.24 1.40
C ILE A 76 4.00 -8.51 1.76
N GLU A 77 4.32 -9.77 2.01
CA GLU A 77 5.68 -10.18 2.37
C GLU A 77 6.60 -10.34 1.15
N ASN A 78 6.03 -10.58 -0.04
CA ASN A 78 6.79 -10.84 -1.26
C ASN A 78 6.42 -9.87 -2.39
N LEU A 79 7.26 -8.84 -2.58
CA LEU A 79 7.08 -7.83 -3.63
C LEU A 79 7.29 -8.37 -5.06
N ASN A 80 7.87 -9.56 -5.24
CA ASN A 80 8.05 -10.19 -6.56
C ASN A 80 6.80 -10.96 -7.02
N GLN A 81 5.77 -11.05 -6.18
CA GLN A 81 4.52 -11.72 -6.53
C GLN A 81 3.77 -10.94 -7.61
N LYS A 82 3.16 -11.66 -8.56
CA LYS A 82 2.42 -11.09 -9.69
C LYS A 82 1.12 -10.43 -9.22
N ILE A 83 0.76 -9.29 -9.80
CA ILE A 83 -0.46 -8.54 -9.45
C ILE A 83 -1.73 -9.40 -9.62
N ASN A 84 -1.78 -10.24 -10.65
CA ASN A 84 -2.92 -11.13 -10.93
C ASN A 84 -3.17 -12.22 -9.87
N SER A 85 -2.24 -12.44 -8.95
CA SER A 85 -2.37 -13.44 -7.89
C SER A 85 -3.01 -12.87 -6.62
N PHE A 86 -3.25 -11.57 -6.56
CA PHE A 86 -3.91 -10.92 -5.44
C PHE A 86 -5.44 -10.86 -5.67
N PRO A 87 -6.25 -11.02 -4.61
CA PRO A 87 -7.70 -10.90 -4.70
C PRO A 87 -8.10 -9.47 -5.06
N LYS A 88 -9.26 -9.33 -5.72
CA LYS A 88 -9.78 -8.05 -6.22
C LYS A 88 -11.03 -7.67 -5.43
N ASN A 89 -10.82 -7.36 -4.16
CA ASN A 89 -11.89 -7.08 -3.19
C ASN A 89 -12.13 -5.58 -2.97
N GLY A 90 -11.69 -4.74 -3.90
CA GLY A 90 -12.02 -3.31 -3.93
C GLY A 90 -13.51 -3.07 -4.22
N PHE A 91 -13.98 -1.85 -3.98
CA PHE A 91 -15.38 -1.47 -4.13
C PHE A 91 -15.99 -1.80 -5.51
N ASN A 92 -15.20 -1.74 -6.59
CA ASN A 92 -15.56 -2.07 -7.96
C ASN A 92 -14.95 -3.40 -8.47
N ASN A 93 -14.54 -4.31 -7.59
CA ASN A 93 -13.79 -5.54 -7.92
C ASN A 93 -12.42 -5.27 -8.55
N GLU A 94 -11.77 -4.18 -8.15
CA GLU A 94 -10.39 -3.84 -8.44
C GLU A 94 -9.46 -4.34 -7.31
N LEU A 95 -8.16 -4.22 -7.54
CA LEU A 95 -7.18 -4.46 -6.49
C LEU A 95 -7.28 -3.34 -5.44
N SER A 96 -7.32 -3.73 -4.17
CA SER A 96 -7.38 -2.79 -3.04
C SER A 96 -6.11 -2.87 -2.22
N LEU A 97 -5.40 -1.74 -2.12
CA LEU A 97 -4.06 -1.64 -1.55
C LEU A 97 -3.98 -0.58 -0.46
N PHE A 98 -3.12 -0.83 0.51
CA PHE A 98 -2.80 0.09 1.59
C PHE A 98 -1.29 0.19 1.78
N ILE A 99 -0.77 1.41 1.92
CA ILE A 99 0.61 1.69 2.31
C ILE A 99 0.60 2.23 3.74
N ASP A 100 1.22 1.50 4.67
CA ASP A 100 1.45 1.98 6.03
C ASP A 100 2.84 2.63 6.11
N GLY A 101 2.85 3.95 6.26
CA GLY A 101 4.05 4.75 6.54
C GLY A 101 4.22 5.11 8.02
N GLY A 102 3.37 4.61 8.92
CA GLY A 102 3.35 4.97 10.34
C GLY A 102 4.54 4.42 11.16
N ILE A 103 4.78 5.03 12.32
CA ILE A 103 5.38 4.31 13.47
C ILE A 103 4.33 4.38 14.56
N GLY A 104 3.89 3.22 15.03
CA GLY A 104 3.20 3.14 16.31
C GLY A 104 4.21 3.25 17.44
N LEU A 105 3.99 4.19 18.37
CA LEU A 105 4.59 4.07 19.69
C LEU A 105 3.84 2.95 20.41
N VAL A 106 4.55 1.86 20.70
CA VAL A 106 4.06 0.84 21.63
C VAL A 106 4.38 1.35 23.04
N ASN A 107 3.35 1.68 23.82
CA ASN A 107 3.46 1.90 25.26
C ASN A 107 3.01 0.64 26.00
#